data_AF-A0A9P0ZV32-F1
#
_entry.id   AF-A0A9P0ZV32-F1
#
_cell.length_a   1.000
_cell.length_b   1.000
_cell.length_c   1.000
_cell.angle_alpha   90.00
_cell.angle_beta   90.00
_cell.angle_gamma   90.00
#
_symmetry.space_group_name_H-M   'P 1'
#
loop_
_entity.id
_entity.type
_entity.pdbx_description
1 polymer ?
#
loop_
_entity_poly.entity_id
_entity_poly.type
_entity_poly.pdbx_seq_one_letter_code
_entity_poly.pdbx_strand_id
1 'polypeptide(L)'
;MKWKSASGFLCDRGMPTRLKGKFYRTAIRPALLYGVECWAVKQCHIHKMSVTEMRMLRWMCGHTRKDRVRNETIRQRVGVAPIEDKMRESRLRWFGHVRRRPSDAPVRRVEMCGQEAGKRGRGRPKQTWVRGVRSDMLFLGLDEGMTL
;
A
#
# COMPACT_ATOMS: atom_id res chain seq x y z
N MET A 1 -7.11 9.71 17.31
CA MET A 1 -6.41 10.97 16.95
C MET A 1 -7.41 11.97 16.39
N LYS A 2 -7.50 13.19 16.95
CA LYS A 2 -8.35 14.26 16.40
C LYS A 2 -7.63 14.92 15.21
N TRP A 3 -8.07 14.64 13.98
CA TRP A 3 -7.47 15.14 12.73
C TRP A 3 -7.29 16.67 12.70
N LYS A 4 -8.23 17.42 13.29
CA LYS A 4 -8.17 18.89 13.39
C LYS A 4 -6.95 19.41 14.16
N SER A 5 -6.45 18.65 15.13
CA SER A 5 -5.23 19.03 15.87
C SER A 5 -3.97 18.75 15.05
N ALA A 6 -3.98 17.69 14.24
CA ALA A 6 -2.86 17.35 13.36
C ALA A 6 -2.80 18.25 12.11
N SER A 7 -3.92 18.80 11.65
CA SER A 7 -3.94 19.66 10.47
C SER A 7 -3.18 20.97 10.67
N GLY A 8 -3.20 21.56 11.87
CA GLY A 8 -2.40 22.76 12.18
C GLY A 8 -0.91 22.49 11.99
N PHE A 9 -0.42 21.36 12.52
CA PHE A 9 0.95 20.89 12.35
C PHE A 9 1.29 20.57 10.88
N LEU A 10 0.41 19.85 10.17
CA LEU A 10 0.68 19.41 8.79
C LEU A 10 0.61 20.55 7.78
N CYS A 11 -0.20 21.56 8.01
CA CYS A 11 -0.42 22.68 7.08
C CYS A 11 0.48 23.89 7.37
N ASP A 12 1.16 23.94 8.52
CA ASP A 12 2.05 25.03 8.86
C ASP A 12 3.25 25.12 7.89
N ARG A 13 3.44 26.29 7.28
CA ARG A 13 4.55 26.54 6.34
C ARG A 13 5.91 26.62 7.03
N GLY A 14 5.95 26.99 8.32
CA GLY A 14 7.19 27.07 9.10
C GLY A 14 7.80 25.69 9.41
N MET A 15 7.04 24.62 9.19
CA MET A 15 7.49 23.28 9.54
C MET A 15 8.37 22.63 8.48
N PRO A 16 9.51 22.01 8.89
CA PRO A 16 10.35 21.25 7.97
C PRO A 16 9.58 20.13 7.26
N THR A 17 9.71 20.05 5.93
CA THR A 17 9.02 19.03 5.11
C THR A 17 9.38 17.60 5.51
N ARG A 18 10.59 17.38 6.02
CA ARG A 18 11.04 16.08 6.55
C ARG A 18 10.25 15.64 7.77
N LEU A 19 9.86 16.57 8.65
CA LEU A 19 9.07 16.27 9.83
C LEU A 19 7.63 15.90 9.43
N LYS A 20 7.05 16.65 8.49
CA LYS A 20 5.77 16.29 7.85
C LYS A 20 5.81 14.89 7.23
N GLY A 21 6.93 14.53 6.59
CA GLY A 21 7.15 13.19 6.06
C GLY A 21 7.25 12.08 7.11
N LYS A 22 7.87 12.36 8.28
CA LYS A 22 7.84 11.43 9.42
C LYS A 22 6.40 11.19 9.88
N PHE A 23 5.63 12.26 10.09
CA PHE A 23 4.22 12.14 10.49
C PHE A 23 3.38 11.36 9.47
N TYR A 24 3.57 11.63 8.17
CA TYR A 24 2.88 10.88 7.13
C TYR A 24 3.17 9.38 7.23
N ARG A 25 4.42 9.00 7.43
CA ARG A 25 4.83 7.59 7.55
C ARG A 25 4.27 6.90 8.78
N THR A 26 4.13 7.61 9.91
CA THR A 26 3.72 7.00 11.18
C THR A 26 2.21 6.99 11.40
N ALA A 27 1.50 8.05 11.00
CA ALA A 27 0.09 8.21 11.31
C ALA A 27 -0.82 7.99 10.09
N ILE A 28 -0.46 8.60 8.96
CA ILE A 28 -1.34 8.64 7.78
C ILE A 28 -1.22 7.36 6.96
N ARG A 29 0.00 6.93 6.67
CA ARG A 29 0.24 5.76 5.81
C ARG A 29 -0.35 4.47 6.39
N PRO A 30 -0.18 4.11 7.68
CA PRO A 30 -0.78 2.89 8.21
C PRO A 30 -2.31 2.93 8.16
N ALA A 31 -2.91 4.10 8.42
CA ALA A 31 -4.36 4.26 8.29
C ALA A 31 -4.84 4.10 6.84
N LEU A 32 -4.07 4.62 5.88
CA LEU A 32 -4.38 4.51 4.45
C LEU A 32 -4.15 3.07 3.93
N LEU A 33 -3.15 2.36 4.45
CA LEU A 33 -2.83 0.97 4.09
C LEU A 33 -3.66 -0.05 4.87
N TYR A 34 -4.55 0.38 5.76
CA TYR A 34 -5.37 -0.54 6.54
C TYR A 34 -6.22 -1.43 5.64
N GLY A 35 -6.13 -2.75 5.87
CA GLY A 35 -6.83 -3.76 5.06
C GLY A 35 -6.22 -4.01 3.69
N VAL A 36 -5.16 -3.30 3.30
CA VAL A 36 -4.58 -3.44 1.95
C VAL A 36 -3.91 -4.81 1.73
N GLU A 37 -3.59 -5.46 2.83
CA GLU A 37 -2.81 -6.69 2.90
C GLU A 37 -3.63 -7.94 2.49
N CYS A 38 -4.95 -7.92 2.65
CA CYS A 38 -5.79 -9.13 2.58
C CYS A 38 -6.72 -9.19 1.36
N TRP A 39 -6.88 -8.10 0.61
CA TRP A 39 -7.80 -8.00 -0.52
C TRP A 39 -7.13 -8.20 -1.90
N ALA A 40 -7.94 -8.57 -2.90
CA ALA A 40 -7.48 -8.71 -4.28
C ALA A 40 -7.35 -7.33 -4.98
N VAL A 41 -6.17 -6.72 -4.86
CA VAL A 41 -5.92 -5.37 -5.39
C VAL A 41 -5.85 -5.38 -6.92
N LYS A 42 -6.66 -4.52 -7.53
CA LYS A 42 -6.62 -4.18 -8.96
C LYS A 42 -5.80 -2.92 -9.19
N GLN A 43 -5.29 -2.74 -10.41
CA GLN A 43 -4.51 -1.55 -10.79
C GLN A 43 -5.27 -0.23 -10.55
N CYS A 44 -6.59 -0.22 -10.74
CA CYS A 44 -7.41 0.97 -10.47
C CYS A 44 -7.40 1.38 -8.99
N HIS A 45 -7.30 0.42 -8.06
CA HIS A 45 -7.19 0.71 -6.63
C HIS A 45 -5.80 1.30 -6.32
N ILE A 46 -4.73 0.71 -6.86
CA ILE A 46 -3.36 1.23 -6.72
C ILE A 46 -3.26 2.67 -7.23
N HIS A 47 -3.83 2.93 -8.42
CA HIS A 47 -3.85 4.26 -9.00
C HIS A 47 -4.59 5.27 -8.09
N LYS A 48 -5.78 4.91 -7.59
CA LYS A 48 -6.54 5.76 -6.64
C LYS A 48 -5.73 6.05 -5.37
N MET A 49 -5.03 5.04 -4.83
CA MET A 49 -4.17 5.20 -3.67
C MET A 49 -3.02 6.17 -3.92
N SER A 50 -2.35 6.03 -5.07
CA SER A 50 -1.26 6.92 -5.49
C SER A 50 -1.73 8.37 -5.68
N VAL A 51 -2.92 8.56 -6.28
CA VAL A 51 -3.54 9.89 -6.42
C VAL A 51 -3.87 10.50 -5.06
N THR A 52 -4.44 9.72 -4.14
CA THR A 52 -4.74 10.18 -2.78
C THR A 52 -3.47 10.56 -2.02
N GLU A 53 -2.43 9.72 -2.05
CA GLU A 53 -1.12 10.04 -1.46
C GLU A 53 -0.60 11.36 -2.00
N MET A 54 -0.52 11.51 -3.33
CA MET A 54 0.04 12.72 -3.93
C MET A 54 -0.78 13.97 -3.61
N ARG A 55 -2.12 13.86 -3.52
CA ARG A 55 -2.99 14.96 -3.11
C ARG A 55 -2.67 15.40 -1.67
N MET A 56 -2.50 14.45 -0.75
CA MET A 56 -2.16 14.74 0.64
C MET A 56 -0.77 15.36 0.77
N LEU A 57 0.24 14.78 0.10
CA LEU A 57 1.62 15.28 0.14
C LEU A 57 1.74 16.70 -0.45
N ARG A 58 1.06 16.96 -1.58
CA ARG A 58 0.99 18.29 -2.18
C ARG A 58 0.38 19.31 -1.23
N TRP A 59 -0.77 18.97 -0.64
CA TRP A 59 -1.46 19.84 0.30
C TRP A 59 -0.62 20.15 1.53
N MET A 60 0.02 19.13 2.14
CA MET A 60 0.94 19.29 3.28
C MET A 60 2.14 20.19 2.94
N CYS A 61 2.60 20.19 1.70
CA CYS A 61 3.72 21.02 1.26
C CYS A 61 3.28 22.37 0.67
N GLY A 62 1.99 22.68 0.65
CA GLY A 62 1.45 23.91 0.08
C GLY A 62 1.54 23.98 -1.46
N HIS A 63 1.73 22.86 -2.14
CA HIS A 63 1.77 22.79 -3.60
C HIS A 63 0.40 22.50 -4.18
N THR A 64 0.06 23.22 -5.24
CA THR A 64 -1.11 23.02 -6.08
C THR A 64 -0.72 22.31 -7.38
N ARG A 65 -1.69 22.08 -8.27
CA ARG A 65 -1.40 21.59 -9.64
C ARG A 65 -0.80 22.69 -10.54
N LYS A 66 -1.02 23.97 -10.22
CA LYS A 66 -0.52 25.11 -11.01
C LYS A 66 1.00 25.25 -10.94
N ASP A 67 1.60 24.80 -9.83
CA ASP A 67 3.05 24.90 -9.60
C ASP A 67 3.86 23.95 -10.49
N ARG A 68 3.22 23.03 -11.22
CA ARG A 68 3.83 22.09 -12.19
C ARG A 68 5.04 21.29 -11.65
N VAL A 69 5.18 21.19 -10.33
CA VAL A 69 6.23 20.41 -9.66
C VAL A 69 6.01 18.91 -9.93
N ARG A 70 7.06 18.17 -10.28
CA ARG A 70 7.01 16.72 -10.49
C ARG A 70 6.68 15.96 -9.19
N ASN A 71 5.98 14.82 -9.30
CA ASN A 71 5.56 14.05 -8.13
C ASN A 71 6.76 13.46 -7.38
N GLU A 72 7.79 13.05 -8.12
CA GLU A 72 9.05 12.50 -7.63
C GLU A 72 9.77 13.52 -6.75
N THR A 73 9.83 14.78 -7.18
CA THR A 73 10.43 15.88 -6.41
C THR A 73 9.73 16.10 -5.07
N ILE A 74 8.39 16.03 -5.05
CA ILE A 74 7.62 16.17 -3.81
C ILE A 74 7.91 15.00 -2.87
N ARG A 75 7.90 13.77 -3.37
CA ARG A 75 8.23 12.56 -2.60
C ARG A 75 9.65 12.63 -2.02
N GLN A 76 10.63 13.05 -2.80
CA GLN A 76 12.02 13.24 -2.35
C GLN A 76 12.13 14.31 -1.25
N ARG A 77 11.48 15.46 -1.45
CA ARG A 77 11.49 16.57 -0.47
C ARG A 77 10.85 16.20 0.87
N VAL A 78 9.79 15.39 0.83
CA VAL A 78 9.12 14.87 2.03
C VAL A 78 9.88 13.66 2.62
N GLY A 79 10.61 12.90 1.80
CA GLY A 79 11.31 11.68 2.20
C GLY A 79 10.37 10.48 2.33
N VAL A 80 9.45 10.34 1.38
CA VAL A 80 8.36 9.36 1.38
C VAL A 80 8.45 8.48 0.14
N ALA A 81 8.62 7.17 0.35
CA ALA A 81 8.54 6.18 -0.73
C ALA A 81 7.12 6.11 -1.32
N PRO A 82 6.94 5.77 -2.61
CA PRO A 82 5.64 5.60 -3.23
C PRO A 82 4.74 4.65 -2.43
N ILE A 83 3.46 4.99 -2.33
CA ILE A 83 2.51 4.15 -1.60
C ILE A 83 2.39 2.76 -2.20
N GLU A 84 2.51 2.62 -3.52
CA GLU A 84 2.42 1.34 -4.21
C GLU A 84 3.47 0.35 -3.72
N ASP A 85 4.72 0.78 -3.56
CA ASP A 85 5.79 -0.06 -3.05
C ASP A 85 5.48 -0.52 -1.61
N LYS A 86 4.92 0.38 -0.80
CA LYS A 86 4.47 0.04 0.54
C LYS A 86 3.26 -0.89 0.58
N MET A 87 2.36 -0.82 -0.41
CA MET A 87 1.29 -1.80 -0.56
C MET A 87 1.85 -3.19 -0.87
N ARG A 88 2.85 -3.30 -1.77
CA ARG A 88 3.51 -4.58 -2.09
C ARG A 88 4.22 -5.15 -0.85
N GLU A 89 5.01 -4.32 -0.16
CA GLU A 89 5.70 -4.71 1.07
C GLU A 89 4.73 -5.22 2.15
N SER A 90 3.64 -4.49 2.38
CA SER A 90 2.58 -4.89 3.32
C SER A 90 1.96 -6.25 2.94
N ARG A 91 1.61 -6.45 1.65
CA ARG A 91 1.06 -7.73 1.18
C ARG A 91 2.03 -8.89 1.36
N LEU A 92 3.31 -8.70 1.00
CA LEU A 92 4.32 -9.74 1.13
C LEU A 92 4.66 -10.04 2.60
N ARG A 93 4.69 -9.02 3.46
CA ARG A 93 4.86 -9.20 4.90
C ARG A 93 3.73 -10.03 5.49
N TRP A 94 2.48 -9.75 5.09
CA TRP A 94 1.32 -10.55 5.48
C TRP A 94 1.41 -11.97 4.94
N PHE A 95 1.72 -12.15 3.66
CA PHE A 95 1.92 -13.48 3.06
C PHE A 95 2.97 -14.31 3.81
N GLY A 96 4.13 -13.72 4.11
CA GLY A 96 5.17 -14.38 4.90
C GLY A 96 4.71 -14.69 6.34
N HIS A 97 3.84 -13.88 6.93
CA HIS A 97 3.19 -14.21 8.20
C HIS A 97 2.29 -15.44 8.07
N VAL A 98 1.44 -15.50 7.04
CA VAL A 98 0.56 -16.65 6.77
C VAL A 98 1.37 -17.93 6.56
N ARG A 99 2.43 -17.88 5.74
CA ARG A 99 3.28 -19.05 5.43
C ARG A 99 4.01 -19.63 6.63
N ARG A 100 4.41 -18.79 7.60
CA ARG A 100 5.06 -19.24 8.85
C ARG A 100 4.10 -19.88 9.86
N ARG A 101 2.78 -19.77 9.69
CA ARG A 101 1.81 -20.44 10.57
C ARG A 101 1.65 -21.92 10.17
N PRO A 102 1.37 -22.83 11.11
CA PRO A 102 1.12 -24.23 10.79
C PRO A 102 -0.16 -24.38 9.94
N SER A 103 -0.27 -25.49 9.20
CA SER A 103 -1.33 -25.71 8.19
C SER A 103 -2.74 -25.78 8.77
N ASP A 104 -2.86 -26.17 10.05
CA ASP A 104 -4.09 -26.24 10.82
C ASP A 104 -4.59 -24.86 11.30
N ALA A 105 -3.71 -23.85 11.32
CA ALA A 105 -4.05 -22.52 11.76
C ALA A 105 -5.18 -21.92 10.89
N PRO A 106 -6.22 -21.31 11.48
CA PRO A 106 -7.35 -20.75 10.74
C PRO A 106 -6.95 -19.79 9.62
N VAL A 107 -5.93 -18.96 9.85
CA VAL A 107 -5.42 -17.99 8.88
C VAL A 107 -4.85 -18.67 7.63
N ARG A 108 -4.22 -19.85 7.77
CA ARG A 108 -3.66 -20.63 6.65
C ARG A 108 -4.73 -21.45 5.93
N ARG A 109 -5.74 -21.92 6.66
CA ARG A 109 -6.92 -22.58 6.06
C ARG A 109 -7.73 -21.66 5.15
N VAL A 110 -7.86 -20.38 5.49
CA VAL A 110 -8.58 -19.39 4.67
C VAL A 110 -7.93 -19.20 3.29
N GLU A 111 -6.61 -19.36 3.17
CA GLU A 111 -5.91 -19.36 1.87
C GLU A 111 -6.42 -20.49 0.96
N MET A 112 -6.74 -21.65 1.52
CA MET A 112 -7.25 -22.81 0.79
C MET A 112 -8.77 -22.76 0.56
N CYS A 113 -9.52 -22.10 1.45
CA CYS A 113 -10.99 -22.04 1.41
C CYS A 113 -11.55 -21.38 0.13
N GLY A 114 -10.76 -20.55 -0.57
CA GLY A 114 -11.17 -19.89 -1.82
C GLY A 114 -10.86 -20.66 -3.10
N GLN A 115 -10.26 -21.85 -2.99
CA GLN A 115 -9.90 -22.71 -4.14
C GLN A 115 -10.98 -23.74 -4.49
N GLU A 116 -12.19 -23.60 -3.96
CA GLU A 116 -13.31 -24.47 -4.34
C GLU A 116 -13.55 -24.40 -5.85
N ALA A 117 -13.45 -25.57 -6.47
CA ALA A 117 -13.43 -25.81 -7.91
C ALA A 117 -14.82 -25.60 -8.55
N GLY A 118 -15.32 -24.37 -8.52
CA GLY A 118 -16.49 -23.97 -9.31
C GLY A 118 -16.15 -23.90 -10.81
N LYS A 119 -17.12 -24.19 -11.68
CA LYS A 119 -16.97 -23.97 -13.14
C LYS A 119 -16.59 -22.52 -13.42
N ARG A 120 -15.41 -22.31 -14.00
CA ARG A 120 -14.91 -20.98 -14.39
C ARG A 120 -15.82 -20.38 -15.47
N GLY A 121 -16.33 -19.18 -15.21
CA GLY A 121 -17.08 -18.41 -16.21
C GLY A 121 -16.21 -17.98 -17.42
N ARG A 122 -16.86 -17.72 -18.56
CA ARG A 122 -16.20 -17.20 -19.77
C ARG A 122 -15.61 -15.79 -19.51
N GLY A 123 -14.43 -15.49 -20.06
CA GLY A 123 -13.77 -14.17 -20.00
C GLY A 123 -12.51 -14.10 -19.13
N ARG A 124 -12.07 -12.86 -18.83
CA ARG A 124 -10.83 -12.61 -18.06
C ARG A 124 -10.98 -13.13 -16.62
N PRO A 125 -10.04 -13.96 -16.14
CA PRO A 125 -10.11 -14.46 -14.76
C PRO A 125 -10.03 -13.32 -13.76
N LYS A 126 -10.88 -13.40 -12.72
CA LYS A 126 -10.93 -12.43 -11.62
C LYS A 126 -9.54 -12.30 -10.99
N GLN A 127 -9.18 -11.08 -10.59
CA GLN A 127 -7.98 -10.88 -9.79
C GLN A 127 -8.21 -11.54 -8.43
N THR A 128 -7.29 -12.40 -8.03
CA THR A 128 -7.28 -13.03 -6.71
C THR A 128 -6.12 -12.47 -5.89
N TRP A 129 -6.20 -12.62 -4.56
CA TRP A 129 -5.13 -12.18 -3.67
C TRP A 129 -3.81 -12.91 -3.96
N VAL A 130 -3.85 -14.24 -4.12
CA VAL A 130 -2.68 -15.07 -4.49
C VAL A 130 -2.04 -14.62 -5.80
N ARG A 131 -2.84 -14.26 -6.82
CA ARG A 131 -2.30 -13.74 -8.08
C ARG A 131 -1.61 -12.39 -7.89
N GLY A 132 -2.11 -11.56 -6.98
CA GLY A 132 -1.45 -10.31 -6.58
C GLY A 132 -0.10 -10.57 -5.93
N VAL A 133 -0.04 -11.49 -4.95
CA VAL A 133 1.20 -11.88 -4.26
C VAL A 133 2.24 -12.41 -5.24
N ARG A 134 1.86 -13.33 -6.13
CA ARG A 134 2.78 -13.86 -7.17
C ARG A 134 3.31 -12.76 -8.09
N SER A 135 2.46 -11.82 -8.49
CA SER A 135 2.89 -10.67 -9.29
C SER A 135 3.89 -9.78 -8.54
N ASP A 136 3.70 -9.59 -7.24
CA ASP A 136 4.62 -8.80 -6.41
C ASP A 136 5.97 -9.50 -6.23
N MET A 137 5.96 -10.82 -6.02
CA MET A 137 7.19 -11.64 -5.95
C MET A 137 7.98 -11.57 -7.25
N LEU A 138 7.31 -11.75 -8.39
CA LEU A 138 7.95 -11.64 -9.71
C LEU A 138 8.52 -10.24 -9.94
N PHE A 139 7.80 -9.19 -9.54
CA PHE A 139 8.28 -7.81 -9.64
C PHE A 139 9.57 -7.58 -8.84
N LEU A 140 9.73 -8.26 -7.70
CA LEU A 140 10.90 -8.16 -6.84
C LEU A 140 11.98 -9.23 -7.12
N GLY A 141 11.74 -10.13 -8.09
CA GLY A 141 12.64 -11.25 -8.37
C GLY A 141 12.76 -12.28 -7.23
N LEU A 142 11.72 -12.41 -6.41
CA LEU A 142 11.67 -13.36 -5.29
C LEU A 142 11.08 -14.70 -5.76
N ASP A 143 11.68 -15.81 -5.32
CA ASP A 143 11.15 -17.16 -5.52
C ASP A 143 10.49 -17.69 -4.24
N GLU A 144 9.50 -18.58 -4.37
CA GLU A 144 8.78 -19.17 -3.22
C GLU A 144 9.77 -19.94 -2.30
N GLY A 145 10.85 -20.49 -2.87
CA GLY A 145 11.91 -21.19 -2.13
C GLY A 145 12.85 -20.29 -1.30
N MET A 146 12.85 -18.96 -1.50
CA MET A 146 13.66 -18.03 -0.70
C MET A 146 12.96 -17.55 0.58
N THR A 147 11.72 -17.97 0.81
CA THR A 147 10.88 -17.48 1.92
C THR A 147 10.63 -18.51 3.02
N LEU A 148 11.38 -19.63 3.00
CA LEU A 148 11.39 -20.67 4.03
C LEU A 148 12.71 -20.66 4.80
#